data_AF-A0A3N4PZQ8-F1
#
_entry.id   AF-A0A3N4PZQ8-F1
#
_cell.length_a   1.000
_cell.length_b   1.000
_cell.length_c   1.000
_cell.angle_alpha   90.00
_cell.angle_beta   90.00
_cell.angle_gamma   90.00
#
_symmetry.space_group_name_H-M   'P 1'
#
loop_
_entity.id
_entity.type
_entity.pdbx_description
1 polymer ?
#
loop_
_entity_poly.entity_id
_entity_poly.type
_entity_poly.pdbx_seq_one_letter_code
_entity_poly.pdbx_strand_id
1 'polypeptide(L)'
;MKENKVVLTRKIQLLIHSEDPAVKRQTRETFWRWQRMVHRAANFIYTHQFIQEQVKDLFYFTDEVRVRLADIKKDKDGILTMSQLGTTYQLLSRYFKGQMPMSILGCLNKILVFSFGKERDRLWKGERSLRSFRRDIPMPIAPQDLRQIKLEDGGRFYTCQIFGHTFRLYFGKRVVTSGRSGKPP
;
A
#
# COMPACT_ATOMS: atom_id res chain seq x y z
N MET A 1 28.55 -24.63 -1.25
CA MET A 1 28.92 -23.24 -0.93
C MET A 1 27.71 -22.56 -0.30
N LYS A 2 27.81 -22.03 0.92
CA LYS A 2 26.74 -21.20 1.50
C LYS A 2 26.76 -19.86 0.76
N GLU A 3 25.71 -19.54 0.02
CA GLU A 3 25.53 -18.20 -0.56
C GLU A 3 25.55 -17.18 0.58
N ASN A 4 26.55 -16.31 0.60
CA ASN A 4 26.59 -15.17 1.52
C ASN A 4 25.49 -14.17 1.10
N LYS A 5 24.28 -14.38 1.60
CA LYS A 5 23.15 -13.47 1.41
C LYS A 5 23.39 -12.19 2.20
N VAL A 6 23.76 -11.12 1.50
CA VAL A 6 23.87 -9.79 2.08
C VAL A 6 22.48 -9.15 2.09
N VAL A 7 21.88 -8.98 3.27
CA VAL A 7 20.62 -8.25 3.43
C VAL A 7 20.92 -6.77 3.62
N LEU A 8 20.47 -5.95 2.67
CA LEU A 8 20.66 -4.50 2.70
C LEU A 8 19.34 -3.77 3.03
N THR A 9 19.28 -3.15 4.20
CA THR A 9 18.18 -2.26 4.61
C THR A 9 18.62 -0.80 4.47
N ARG A 10 18.51 -0.24 3.26
CA ARG A 10 18.90 1.16 2.96
C ARG A 10 17.79 1.88 2.21
N LYS A 11 17.77 3.22 2.32
CA LYS A 11 16.91 4.05 1.47
C LYS A 11 17.42 3.95 0.02
N ILE A 12 16.49 3.66 -0.88
CA ILE A 12 16.74 3.54 -2.32
C ILE A 12 16.08 4.75 -2.99
N GLN A 13 16.88 5.53 -3.70
CA GLN A 13 16.38 6.60 -4.55
C GLN A 13 16.14 6.05 -5.96
N LEU A 14 14.96 6.33 -6.52
CA LEU A 14 14.58 5.96 -7.87
C LEU A 14 14.78 7.16 -8.80
N LEU A 15 15.59 6.98 -9.85
CA LEU A 15 15.75 7.97 -10.93
C LEU A 15 15.23 7.38 -12.23
N ILE A 16 14.46 8.16 -13.01
CA ILE A 16 13.95 7.69 -14.31
C ILE A 16 15.12 7.47 -15.26
N HIS A 17 15.25 6.24 -15.78
CA HIS A 17 16.31 5.86 -16.70
C HIS A 17 15.86 6.12 -18.15
N SER A 18 16.05 7.37 -18.58
CA SER A 18 15.85 7.81 -19.96
C SER A 18 16.67 9.08 -20.15
N GLU A 19 17.11 9.39 -21.37
CA GLU A 19 17.68 10.69 -21.68
C GLU A 19 16.63 11.69 -22.19
N ASP A 20 15.53 11.18 -22.75
CA ASP A 20 14.45 11.99 -23.32
C ASP A 20 13.66 12.75 -22.23
N PRO A 21 13.64 14.10 -22.27
CA PRO A 21 12.83 14.92 -21.37
C PRO A 21 11.33 14.60 -21.42
N ALA A 22 10.78 14.24 -22.58
CA ALA A 22 9.35 13.94 -22.74
C ALA A 22 8.96 12.68 -21.96
N VAL A 23 9.76 11.61 -22.08
CA VAL A 23 9.57 10.35 -21.33
C VAL A 23 9.70 10.57 -19.82
N LYS A 24 10.68 11.36 -19.38
CA LYS A 24 10.83 11.75 -17.96
C LYS A 24 9.59 12.44 -17.44
N ARG A 25 9.07 13.42 -18.19
CA ARG A 25 7.87 14.17 -17.83
C ARG A 25 6.64 13.27 -17.76
N GLN A 26 6.37 12.47 -18.79
CA GLN A 26 5.21 11.58 -18.84
C GLN A 26 5.23 10.54 -17.71
N THR A 27 6.39 9.93 -17.47
CA THR A 27 6.58 8.97 -16.37
C THR A 27 6.32 9.66 -15.03
N ARG A 28 6.89 10.84 -14.82
CA ARG A 28 6.67 11.61 -13.59
C ARG A 28 5.19 11.93 -13.40
N GLU A 29 4.53 12.52 -14.40
CA GLU A 29 3.10 12.85 -14.36
C GLU A 29 2.22 11.63 -14.05
N THR A 30 2.55 10.48 -14.62
CA THR A 30 1.84 9.22 -14.37
C THR A 30 1.95 8.79 -12.91
N PHE A 31 3.16 8.77 -12.36
CA PHE A 31 3.38 8.42 -10.95
C PHE A 31 2.74 9.44 -9.99
N TRP A 32 2.79 10.74 -10.27
CA TRP A 32 2.09 11.76 -9.47
C TRP A 32 0.57 11.61 -9.54
N ARG A 33 0.03 11.22 -10.70
CA ARG A 33 -1.40 10.91 -10.83
C ARG A 33 -1.78 9.70 -9.98
N TRP A 34 -0.98 8.63 -10.03
CA TRP A 34 -1.20 7.44 -9.18
C TRP A 34 -1.08 7.78 -7.70
N GLN A 35 -0.10 8.56 -7.28
CA GLN A 35 0.07 9.04 -5.90
C GLN A 35 -1.18 9.79 -5.40
N ARG A 36 -1.77 10.67 -6.21
CA ARG A 36 -3.01 11.37 -5.87
C ARG A 36 -4.20 10.42 -5.70
N MET A 37 -4.27 9.39 -6.54
CA MET A 37 -5.31 8.35 -6.44
C MET A 37 -5.11 7.47 -5.21
N VAL A 38 -3.88 7.08 -4.88
CA VAL A 38 -3.53 6.36 -3.65
C VAL A 38 -3.98 7.14 -2.42
N HIS A 39 -3.75 8.45 -2.38
CA HIS A 39 -4.25 9.31 -1.31
C HIS A 39 -5.78 9.28 -1.18
N ARG A 40 -6.53 9.39 -2.29
CA ARG A 40 -8.00 9.25 -2.26
C ARG A 40 -8.43 7.86 -1.81
N ALA A 41 -7.82 6.82 -2.37
CA ALA A 41 -8.09 5.43 -2.05
C ALA A 41 -7.85 5.13 -0.56
N ALA A 42 -6.78 5.64 0.02
CA ALA A 42 -6.44 5.45 1.43
C ALA A 42 -7.52 6.00 2.37
N ASN A 43 -8.00 7.23 2.09
CA ASN A 43 -9.10 7.82 2.84
C ASN A 43 -10.40 7.02 2.64
N PHE A 44 -10.70 6.59 1.42
CA PHE A 44 -11.87 5.73 1.18
C PHE A 44 -11.82 4.42 1.96
N ILE A 45 -10.66 3.74 1.99
CA ILE A 45 -10.50 2.49 2.73
C ILE A 45 -10.83 2.71 4.21
N TYR A 46 -10.20 3.68 4.86
CA TYR A 46 -10.41 3.93 6.30
C TYR A 46 -11.85 4.36 6.62
N THR A 47 -12.44 5.24 5.82
CA THR A 47 -13.83 5.67 6.01
C THR A 47 -14.82 4.52 5.85
N HIS A 48 -14.66 3.68 4.83
CA HIS A 48 -15.57 2.55 4.61
C HIS A 48 -15.41 1.46 5.67
N GLN A 49 -14.18 1.21 6.15
CA GLN A 49 -13.97 0.30 7.28
C GLN A 49 -14.68 0.81 8.55
N PHE A 50 -14.52 2.10 8.85
CA PHE A 50 -15.19 2.73 9.99
C PHE A 50 -16.72 2.64 9.89
N ILE A 51 -17.30 3.02 8.75
CA ILE A 51 -18.76 2.95 8.54
C ILE A 51 -19.27 1.51 8.66
N GLN A 52 -18.57 0.53 8.06
CA GLN A 52 -19.00 -0.87 8.12
C GLN A 52 -19.03 -1.45 9.53
N GLU A 53 -18.17 -0.96 10.43
CA GLU A 53 -18.22 -1.37 11.82
C GLU A 53 -19.28 -0.58 12.59
N GLN A 54 -19.32 0.75 12.47
CA GLN A 54 -20.29 1.57 13.19
C GLN A 54 -21.74 1.24 12.86
N VAL A 55 -22.02 0.94 11.60
CA VAL A 55 -23.37 0.62 11.13
C VAL A 55 -23.98 -0.59 11.84
N LYS A 56 -23.15 -1.51 12.37
CA LYS A 56 -23.61 -2.65 13.17
C LYS A 56 -24.12 -2.23 14.55
N ASP A 57 -23.55 -1.17 15.10
CA ASP A 57 -23.83 -0.69 16.47
C ASP A 57 -24.88 0.42 16.51
N LEU A 58 -25.38 0.88 15.35
CA LEU A 58 -26.44 1.90 15.30
C LEU A 58 -27.75 1.34 15.86
N PHE A 59 -28.15 1.84 17.04
CA PHE A 59 -29.37 1.44 17.77
C PHE A 59 -30.67 1.95 17.16
N TYR A 60 -30.58 2.96 16.31
CA TYR A 60 -31.74 3.54 15.62
C TYR A 60 -32.04 2.84 14.28
N PHE A 61 -31.31 1.78 13.95
CA PHE A 61 -31.70 0.88 12.87
C PHE A 61 -32.51 -0.28 13.44
N THR A 62 -33.56 -0.67 12.72
CA THR A 62 -34.35 -1.87 13.07
C THR A 62 -33.46 -3.10 12.97
N ASP A 63 -33.79 -4.14 13.73
CA ASP A 63 -33.03 -5.39 13.71
C ASP A 63 -33.03 -6.02 12.30
N GLU A 64 -34.09 -5.83 11.51
CA GLU A 64 -34.14 -6.20 10.09
C GLU A 64 -33.03 -5.54 9.25
N VAL A 65 -32.74 -4.26 9.49
CA VAL A 65 -31.67 -3.53 8.78
C VAL A 65 -30.29 -4.03 9.23
N ARG A 66 -30.13 -4.36 10.52
CA ARG A 66 -28.87 -4.90 11.07
C ARG A 66 -28.57 -6.30 10.54
N VAL A 67 -29.58 -7.18 10.53
CA VAL A 67 -29.52 -8.54 9.97
C VAL A 67 -29.16 -8.48 8.48
N ARG A 68 -29.79 -7.59 7.72
CA ARG A 68 -29.44 -7.33 6.32
C ARG A 68 -28.00 -6.84 6.11
N LEU A 69 -27.35 -6.27 7.11
CA LEU A 69 -25.96 -5.80 7.00
C LEU A 69 -24.95 -6.83 7.53
N ALA A 70 -25.41 -8.02 7.92
CA ALA A 70 -24.56 -9.15 8.20
C ALA A 70 -23.99 -9.77 6.91
N ASP A 71 -22.88 -10.48 7.05
CA ASP A 71 -22.29 -11.28 5.97
C ASP A 71 -23.22 -12.44 5.64
N ILE A 72 -23.59 -12.62 4.37
CA ILE A 72 -24.48 -13.70 3.91
C ILE A 72 -23.93 -15.10 4.25
N LYS A 73 -22.63 -15.21 4.48
CA LYS A 73 -21.98 -16.45 4.93
C LYS A 73 -22.18 -16.74 6.42
N LYS A 74 -22.54 -15.72 7.20
CA LYS A 74 -22.77 -15.80 8.66
C LYS A 74 -24.25 -15.77 9.01
N ASP A 75 -25.07 -15.12 8.17
CA ASP A 75 -26.51 -15.00 8.34
C ASP A 75 -27.21 -15.19 6.98
N LYS A 76 -28.27 -16.00 6.94
CA LYS A 76 -29.03 -16.25 5.70
C LYS A 76 -29.73 -15.00 5.18
N ASP A 77 -30.04 -14.06 6.07
CA ASP A 77 -30.71 -12.80 5.74
C ASP A 77 -29.72 -11.63 5.52
N GLY A 78 -28.40 -11.89 5.54
CA GLY A 78 -27.35 -10.92 5.28
C GLY A 78 -27.22 -10.51 3.80
N ILE A 79 -27.09 -9.21 3.52
CA ILE A 79 -26.91 -8.63 2.18
C ILE A 79 -25.41 -8.46 1.85
N LEU A 80 -24.50 -8.46 2.83
CA LEU A 80 -23.08 -8.34 2.54
C LEU A 80 -22.55 -9.63 1.91
N THR A 81 -22.16 -9.54 0.64
CA THR A 81 -21.67 -10.69 -0.14
C THR A 81 -20.20 -11.02 0.10
N MET A 82 -19.45 -10.15 0.80
CA MET A 82 -17.99 -10.24 0.92
C MET A 82 -17.46 -9.78 2.28
N SER A 83 -16.27 -10.28 2.63
CA SER A 83 -15.51 -9.81 3.78
C SER A 83 -15.18 -8.32 3.68
N GLN A 84 -14.94 -7.64 4.80
CA GLN A 84 -14.52 -6.22 4.85
C GLN A 84 -13.37 -5.90 3.87
N LEU A 85 -12.40 -6.82 3.75
CA LEU A 85 -11.28 -6.70 2.81
C LEU A 85 -11.73 -6.81 1.34
N GLY A 86 -12.63 -7.75 1.04
CA GLY A 86 -13.19 -7.93 -0.30
C GLY A 86 -14.05 -6.74 -0.73
N THR A 87 -14.91 -6.24 0.16
CA THR A 87 -15.81 -5.11 -0.09
C THR A 87 -15.04 -3.82 -0.36
N THR A 88 -14.02 -3.51 0.44
CA THR A 88 -13.16 -2.35 0.20
C THR A 88 -12.37 -2.47 -1.10
N TYR A 89 -11.86 -3.65 -1.43
CA TYR A 89 -11.17 -3.86 -2.71
C TYR A 89 -12.11 -3.70 -3.92
N GLN A 90 -13.34 -4.24 -3.87
CA GLN A 90 -14.32 -4.06 -4.93
C GLN A 90 -14.71 -2.60 -5.12
N LEU A 91 -14.91 -1.87 -4.02
CA LEU A 91 -15.17 -0.44 -4.04
C LEU A 91 -14.03 0.30 -4.76
N LEU A 92 -12.78 0.05 -4.37
CA LEU A 92 -11.62 0.65 -5.03
C LEU A 92 -11.55 0.28 -6.50
N SER A 93 -11.83 -0.98 -6.85
CA SER A 93 -11.88 -1.41 -8.24
C SER A 93 -12.96 -0.66 -9.03
N ARG A 94 -14.12 -0.35 -8.44
CA ARG A 94 -15.15 0.45 -9.15
C ARG A 94 -14.66 1.88 -9.44
N TYR A 95 -13.95 2.50 -8.50
CA TYR A 95 -13.49 3.89 -8.66
C TYR A 95 -12.23 4.07 -9.49
N PHE A 96 -11.30 3.10 -9.46
CA PHE A 96 -9.93 3.29 -9.94
C PHE A 96 -9.48 2.29 -11.02
N LYS A 97 -10.30 1.29 -11.35
CA LYS A 97 -9.96 0.32 -12.41
C LYS A 97 -9.75 1.05 -13.73
N GLY A 98 -8.68 0.67 -14.44
CA GLY A 98 -8.26 1.29 -15.70
C GLY A 98 -7.42 2.57 -15.55
N GLN A 99 -7.34 3.16 -14.34
CA GLN A 99 -6.58 4.41 -14.13
C GLN A 99 -5.19 4.16 -13.52
N MET A 100 -5.03 3.09 -12.75
CA MET A 100 -3.77 2.69 -12.12
C MET A 100 -3.65 1.16 -12.00
N PRO A 101 -2.41 0.65 -11.82
CA PRO A 101 -2.18 -0.75 -11.53
C PRO A 101 -2.98 -1.22 -10.30
N MET A 102 -3.79 -2.27 -10.47
CA MET A 102 -4.61 -2.82 -9.39
C MET A 102 -3.78 -3.43 -8.26
N SER A 103 -2.53 -3.83 -8.54
CA SER A 103 -1.59 -4.34 -7.54
C SER A 103 -1.29 -3.31 -6.45
N ILE A 104 -1.16 -2.03 -6.82
CA ILE A 104 -0.98 -0.92 -5.86
C ILE A 104 -2.19 -0.85 -4.93
N LEU A 105 -3.41 -0.89 -5.46
CA LEU A 105 -4.64 -0.84 -4.67
C LEU A 105 -4.79 -2.07 -3.78
N GLY A 106 -4.45 -3.26 -4.29
CA GLY A 106 -4.47 -4.50 -3.52
C GLY A 106 -3.50 -4.45 -2.33
N CYS A 107 -2.27 -3.97 -2.54
CA CYS A 107 -1.30 -3.78 -1.46
C CYS A 107 -1.76 -2.71 -0.47
N LEU A 108 -2.23 -1.56 -0.96
CA LEU A 108 -2.72 -0.46 -0.12
C LEU A 108 -3.88 -0.92 0.77
N ASN A 109 -4.85 -1.63 0.19
CA ASN A 109 -6.01 -2.13 0.93
C ASN A 109 -5.58 -3.07 2.06
N LYS A 110 -4.71 -4.05 1.78
CA LYS A 110 -4.19 -4.97 2.81
C LYS A 110 -3.49 -4.24 3.95
N ILE A 111 -2.60 -3.30 3.63
CA ILE A 111 -1.85 -2.53 4.63
C ILE A 111 -2.81 -1.73 5.52
N LEU A 112 -3.77 -1.03 4.91
CA LEU A 112 -4.64 -0.12 5.63
C LEU A 112 -5.74 -0.82 6.41
N VAL A 113 -6.32 -1.91 5.90
CA VAL A 113 -7.29 -2.72 6.66
C VAL A 113 -6.64 -3.33 7.90
N PHE A 114 -5.42 -3.84 7.77
CA PHE A 114 -4.67 -4.34 8.92
C PHE A 114 -4.33 -3.24 9.93
N SER A 115 -3.91 -2.06 9.44
CA SER A 115 -3.66 -0.89 10.28
C SER A 115 -4.92 -0.44 11.02
N PHE A 116 -6.06 -0.40 10.34
CA PHE A 116 -7.35 -0.03 10.92
C PHE A 116 -7.74 -0.99 12.05
N GLY A 117 -7.63 -2.31 11.84
CA GLY A 117 -7.94 -3.30 12.87
C GLY A 117 -7.13 -3.13 14.17
N LYS A 118 -5.89 -2.63 14.10
CA LYS A 118 -5.08 -2.32 15.29
C LYS A 118 -5.48 -1.02 15.99
N GLU A 119 -6.04 -0.07 15.24
CA GLU A 119 -6.42 1.25 15.75
C GLU A 119 -7.87 1.30 16.23
N ARG A 120 -8.70 0.35 15.76
CA ARG A 120 -10.13 0.26 16.00
C ARG A 120 -10.52 0.41 17.47
N ASP A 121 -9.96 -0.38 18.37
CA ASP A 121 -10.40 -0.37 19.77
C ASP A 121 -10.14 0.99 20.45
N ARG A 122 -9.09 1.70 20.02
CA ARG A 122 -8.80 3.06 20.48
C ARG A 122 -9.75 4.10 19.87
N LEU A 123 -10.19 3.89 18.62
CA LEU A 123 -11.22 4.71 17.99
C LEU A 123 -12.54 4.62 18.78
N TRP A 124 -12.94 3.41 19.18
CA TRP A 124 -14.18 3.18 19.95
C TRP A 124 -14.18 3.76 21.34
N LYS A 125 -13.03 3.74 22.01
CA LYS A 125 -12.85 4.39 23.31
C LYS A 125 -12.75 5.92 23.22
N GLY A 126 -12.73 6.49 22.02
CA GLY A 126 -12.51 7.92 21.81
C GLY A 126 -11.08 8.38 22.10
N GLU A 127 -10.13 7.46 22.32
CA GLU A 127 -8.71 7.76 22.56
C GLU A 127 -8.00 8.26 21.30
N ARG A 128 -8.60 8.04 20.13
CA ARG A 128 -8.05 8.45 18.84
C ARG A 128 -9.15 8.84 17.87
N SER A 129 -8.85 9.78 16.98
CA SER A 129 -9.71 10.16 15.85
C SER A 129 -9.46 9.27 14.62
N LEU A 130 -10.47 9.17 13.76
CA LEU A 130 -10.33 8.47 12.47
C LEU A 130 -9.20 9.11 11.67
N ARG A 131 -8.24 8.29 11.23
CA ARG A 131 -7.07 8.77 10.50
C ARG A 131 -7.47 9.36 9.14
N SER A 132 -7.00 10.58 8.88
CA SER A 132 -6.96 11.17 7.54
C SER A 132 -5.55 11.09 6.98
N PHE A 133 -5.42 10.67 5.72
CA PHE A 133 -4.13 10.55 5.05
C PHE A 133 -3.76 11.85 4.36
N ARG A 134 -2.47 12.20 4.40
CA ARG A 134 -1.90 13.31 3.65
C ARG A 134 -1.46 12.85 2.24
N ARG A 135 -1.21 13.81 1.35
CA ARG A 135 -0.84 13.55 -0.06
C ARG A 135 0.51 12.83 -0.24
N ASP A 136 1.31 12.79 0.81
CA ASP A 136 2.63 12.15 0.90
C ASP A 136 2.58 10.68 1.36
N ILE A 137 1.39 10.08 1.50
CA ILE A 137 1.25 8.66 1.82
C ILE A 137 2.07 7.79 0.86
N PRO A 138 2.93 6.87 1.32
CA PRO A 138 3.71 6.03 0.41
C PRO A 138 2.83 5.21 -0.54
N MET A 139 3.12 5.27 -1.84
CA MET A 139 2.50 4.38 -2.82
C MET A 139 3.17 3.00 -2.74
N PRO A 140 2.43 1.93 -2.37
CA PRO A 140 3.00 0.60 -2.28
C PRO A 140 3.28 0.03 -3.67
N ILE A 141 4.43 -0.65 -3.81
CA ILE A 141 4.83 -1.37 -5.01
C ILE A 141 4.86 -2.85 -4.66
N ALA A 142 4.10 -3.68 -5.38
CA ALA A 142 4.11 -5.11 -5.15
C ALA A 142 5.40 -5.74 -5.72
N PRO A 143 5.93 -6.82 -5.12
CA PRO A 143 7.13 -7.48 -5.63
C PRO A 143 7.05 -7.89 -7.11
N GLN A 144 5.87 -8.30 -7.57
CA GLN A 144 5.61 -8.70 -8.97
C GLN A 144 5.71 -7.55 -9.99
N ASP A 145 5.60 -6.30 -9.52
CA ASP A 145 5.69 -5.10 -10.35
C ASP A 145 7.12 -4.57 -10.45
N LEU A 146 8.02 -5.06 -9.59
CA LEU A 146 9.45 -4.80 -9.64
C LEU A 146 10.12 -5.89 -10.47
N ARG A 147 10.52 -5.56 -11.70
CA ARG A 147 11.06 -6.52 -12.68
C ARG A 147 12.45 -6.11 -13.14
N GLN A 148 13.15 -7.07 -13.76
CA GLN A 148 14.41 -6.85 -14.47
C GLN A 148 15.46 -6.06 -13.65
N ILE A 149 15.72 -6.49 -12.41
CA ILE A 149 16.80 -5.91 -11.62
C ILE A 149 18.12 -6.34 -12.23
N LYS A 150 18.86 -5.41 -12.82
CA LYS A 150 20.15 -5.66 -13.49
C LYS A 150 21.21 -4.69 -12.98
N LEU A 151 22.46 -5.13 -12.99
CA LEU A 151 23.60 -4.23 -12.76
C LEU A 151 23.91 -3.51 -14.07
N GLU A 152 24.05 -2.17 -14.03
CA GLU A 152 24.43 -1.37 -15.21
C GLU A 152 25.91 -1.62 -15.55
N ASP A 153 26.24 -1.61 -16.85
CA ASP A 153 27.60 -1.81 -17.34
C ASP A 153 28.52 -0.71 -16.76
N GLY A 154 29.40 -1.11 -15.85
CA GLY A 154 30.21 -0.19 -15.01
C GLY A 154 29.99 -0.34 -13.50
N GLY A 155 29.04 -1.18 -13.06
CA GLY A 155 28.93 -1.69 -11.69
C GLY A 155 28.49 -0.68 -10.63
N ARG A 156 28.15 0.56 -11.02
CA ARG A 156 27.82 1.63 -10.06
C ARG A 156 26.35 1.68 -9.66
N PHE A 157 25.44 1.31 -10.55
CA PHE A 157 23.99 1.42 -10.34
C PHE A 157 23.28 0.15 -10.75
N TYR A 158 22.11 -0.07 -10.16
CA TYR A 158 21.19 -1.12 -10.58
C TYR A 158 20.06 -0.48 -11.37
N THR A 159 19.60 -1.12 -12.43
CA THR A 159 18.38 -0.75 -13.14
C THR A 159 17.26 -1.69 -12.74
N CYS A 160 16.03 -1.20 -12.71
CA CYS A 160 14.83 -2.03 -12.54
C CYS A 160 13.68 -1.44 -13.35
N GLN A 161 12.72 -2.28 -13.70
CA GLN A 161 11.46 -1.86 -14.27
C GLN A 161 10.36 -1.86 -13.21
N ILE A 162 9.61 -0.77 -13.13
CA ILE A 162 8.46 -0.60 -12.24
C ILE A 162 7.28 -0.17 -13.09
N PHE A 163 6.22 -0.99 -13.14
CA PHE A 163 5.03 -0.76 -13.97
C PHE A 163 5.35 -0.49 -15.47
N GLY A 164 6.42 -1.10 -15.99
CA GLY A 164 6.89 -0.90 -17.36
C GLY A 164 7.80 0.31 -17.58
N HIS A 165 8.04 1.14 -16.55
CA HIS A 165 8.99 2.25 -16.61
C HIS A 165 10.35 1.84 -16.04
N THR A 166 11.44 2.20 -16.72
CA THR A 166 12.80 1.87 -16.28
C THR A 166 13.33 2.93 -15.32
N PHE A 167 13.90 2.49 -14.20
CA PHE A 167 14.52 3.32 -13.17
C PHE A 167 15.95 2.87 -12.88
N ARG A 168 16.84 3.83 -12.59
CA ARG A 168 18.11 3.62 -11.91
C ARG A 168 17.90 3.68 -10.40
N LEU A 169 18.44 2.70 -9.69
CA LEU A 169 18.43 2.57 -8.25
C LEU A 169 19.72 3.14 -7.68
N TYR A 170 19.59 4.15 -6.82
CA TYR A 170 20.68 4.73 -6.06
C TYR A 170 20.53 4.34 -4.60
N PHE A 171 21.49 3.56 -4.10
CA PHE A 171 21.58 3.23 -2.69
C PHE A 171 22.28 4.38 -1.94
N GLY A 172 21.63 4.93 -0.91
CA GLY A 172 22.25 5.96 -0.10
C GLY A 172 23.56 5.48 0.55
N LYS A 173 24.56 6.37 0.63
CA LYS A 173 25.79 6.15 1.42
C LYS A 173 25.46 6.27 2.92
N ARG A 174 26.03 5.42 3.78
CA ARG A 174 26.20 5.76 5.20
C ARG A 174 27.41 5.10 5.85
N VAL A 175 28.01 5.86 6.77
CA VAL A 175 29.12 5.50 7.66
C VAL A 175 28.78 4.20 8.38
N VAL A 176 29.63 3.20 8.19
CA VAL A 176 29.60 1.97 8.95
C VAL A 176 30.15 2.30 10.34
N THR A 177 29.30 2.35 11.37
CA THR A 177 29.80 2.02 12.71
C THR A 177 30.00 0.51 12.70
N SER A 178 31.26 0.09 12.57
CA SER A 178 31.67 -1.28 12.80
C SER A 178 31.30 -1.65 14.24
N GLY A 179 30.18 -2.34 14.39
CA GLY A 179 29.83 -3.03 15.63
C GLY A 179 30.91 -4.08 15.90
N ARG A 180 31.68 -3.85 16.96
CA ARG A 180 32.66 -4.77 17.54
C ARG A 180 32.12 -6.20 17.58
N SER A 181 32.80 -7.11 16.89
CA SER A 181 32.85 -8.52 17.23
C SER A 181 34.30 -8.85 17.57
N GLY A 182 34.63 -8.92 18.86
CA GLY A 182 35.99 -9.18 19.33
C GLY A 182 36.08 -9.36 20.83
N LYS A 183 35.47 -10.43 21.34
CA LYS A 183 35.88 -11.24 22.51
C LYS A 183 34.91 -12.42 22.64
N PRO A 184 35.26 -13.61 23.19
CA PRO A 184 36.52 -14.12 23.78
C PRO A 184 36.95 -15.47 23.12
N PRO A 185 37.92 -16.29 23.62
CA PRO A 185 38.84 -16.16 24.77
C PRO A 185 40.19 -15.53 24.46
#